data_AF-A0A931Z3Z2-F1
#
_entry.id   AF-A0A931Z3Z2-F1
#
_cell.length_a   1.000
_cell.length_b   1.000
_cell.length_c   1.000
_cell.angle_alpha   90.00
_cell.angle_beta   90.00
_cell.angle_gamma   90.00
#
_symmetry.space_group_name_H-M   'P 1'
#
loop_
_entity.id
_entity.type
_entity.pdbx_description
1 polymer ?
#
loop_
_entity_poly.entity_id
_entity_poly.type
_entity_poly.pdbx_seq_one_letter_code
_entity_poly.pdbx_strand_id
1 'polypeptide(L)' 'MDELARLTALCGKLGAGPAQAEAMARQLIKRADQLAAERGQLREETMAYLLRLVVQGRSGEVPPEFRPPTGPD' A
#
# COMPACT_ATOMS: atom_id res chain seq x y z
N MET A 1 14.76 -11.16 -10.70
CA MET A 1 13.71 -11.11 -9.64
C MET A 1 12.59 -10.20 -10.13
N ASP A 2 11.39 -10.76 -10.28
CA ASP A 2 10.18 -10.03 -10.69
C ASP A 2 9.65 -9.10 -9.58
N GLU A 3 8.70 -8.23 -9.94
CA GLU A 3 8.10 -7.23 -9.02
C GLU A 3 7.36 -7.89 -7.85
N LEU A 4 6.60 -8.96 -8.14
CA LEU A 4 5.84 -9.71 -7.12
C LEU A 4 6.77 -10.28 -6.04
N ALA A 5 7.91 -10.85 -6.43
CA ALA A 5 8.91 -11.38 -5.51
C ALA A 5 9.54 -10.28 -4.65
N ARG A 6 9.83 -9.10 -5.24
CA ARG A 6 10.35 -7.95 -4.47
C ARG A 6 9.33 -7.43 -3.46
N LEU A 7 8.07 -7.28 -3.86
CA LEU A 7 7.00 -6.81 -2.99
C LEU A 7 6.65 -7.82 -1.90
N THR A 8 6.66 -9.12 -2.22
CA THR A 8 6.50 -10.19 -1.22
C THR A 8 7.61 -10.12 -0.18
N ALA A 9 8.86 -10.01 -0.61
CA ALA A 9 10.00 -9.87 0.30
C ALA A 9 9.90 -8.59 1.17
N LEU A 10 9.42 -7.48 0.59
CA LEU A 10 9.20 -6.23 1.31
C LEU A 10 8.11 -6.40 2.38
N CYS A 11 6.96 -6.97 2.03
CA CYS A 11 5.87 -7.22 2.99
C CYS A 11 6.33 -8.16 4.12
N GLY A 12 7.16 -9.16 3.81
CA GLY A 12 7.79 -10.02 4.81
C GLY A 12 8.69 -9.24 5.79
N LYS A 13 9.52 -8.32 5.28
CA LYS A 13 10.35 -7.43 6.13
C LYS A 13 9.52 -6.50 7.01
N LEU A 14 8.29 -6.18 6.60
CA LEU A 14 7.33 -5.39 7.39
C LEU A 14 6.57 -6.24 8.44
N GLY A 15 6.85 -7.54 8.52
CA GLY A 15 6.35 -8.46 9.54
C GLY A 15 5.14 -9.30 9.12
N ALA A 16 4.75 -9.30 7.84
CA ALA A 16 3.73 -10.22 7.34
C ALA A 16 4.28 -11.65 7.22
N GLY A 17 3.47 -12.65 7.57
CA GLY A 17 3.80 -14.05 7.31
C GLY A 17 3.87 -14.35 5.80
N PRO A 18 4.54 -15.43 5.35
CA PRO A 18 4.82 -15.66 3.92
C PRO A 18 3.59 -15.59 2.99
N ALA A 19 2.51 -16.30 3.36
CA ALA A 19 1.27 -16.30 2.57
C ALA A 19 0.58 -14.91 2.55
N GLN A 20 0.62 -14.19 3.67
CA GLN A 20 0.07 -12.84 3.77
C GLN A 20 0.91 -11.85 2.95
N ALA A 21 2.23 -11.96 2.99
CA ALA A 21 3.14 -11.10 2.25
C ALA A 21 2.91 -11.21 0.73
N GLU A 22 2.69 -12.42 0.22
CA GLU A 22 2.38 -12.66 -1.19
C GLU A 22 0.99 -12.10 -1.56
N ALA A 23 -0.02 -12.30 -0.70
CA ALA A 23 -1.35 -11.73 -0.90
C ALA A 23 -1.33 -10.19 -0.92
N MET A 24 -0.60 -9.57 0.02
CA MET A 24 -0.40 -8.12 0.07
C MET A 24 0.30 -7.61 -1.19
N ALA A 25 1.34 -8.29 -1.65
CA ALA A 25 2.05 -7.91 -2.88
C ALA A 25 1.12 -7.92 -4.10
N ARG A 26 0.29 -8.96 -4.27
CA ARG A 26 -0.72 -9.01 -5.35
C ARG A 26 -1.73 -7.86 -5.25
N GLN A 27 -2.19 -7.55 -4.04
CA GLN A 27 -3.14 -6.45 -3.81
C GLN A 27 -2.52 -5.09 -4.13
N LEU A 28 -1.26 -4.86 -3.74
CA LEU A 28 -0.53 -3.63 -4.04
C LEU A 28 -0.39 -3.41 -5.55
N ILE A 29 0.03 -4.44 -6.30
CA ILE A 29 0.15 -4.39 -7.76
C ILE A 29 -1.21 -4.04 -8.38
N LYS A 30 -2.25 -4.83 -8.06
CA LYS A 30 -3.60 -4.61 -8.60
C LYS A 30 -4.12 -3.21 -8.28
N ARG A 31 -3.89 -2.71 -7.06
CA ARG A 31 -4.37 -1.40 -6.65
C ARG A 31 -3.58 -0.27 -7.29
N ALA A 32 -2.28 -0.44 -7.52
CA ALA A 32 -1.47 0.51 -8.23
C ALA A 32 -1.92 0.65 -9.70
N ASP A 33 -2.18 -0.47 -10.37
CA ASP A 33 -2.69 -0.49 -11.74
C ASP A 33 -4.05 0.20 -11.84
N GLN A 34 -4.97 -0.15 -10.94
CA GLN A 34 -6.32 0.42 -10.94
C GLN A 34 -6.30 1.92 -10.70
N LEU A 35 -5.57 2.38 -9.68
CA LEU A 35 -5.52 3.80 -9.33
C LEU A 35 -4.82 4.64 -10.39
N ALA A 36 -3.75 4.11 -11.01
CA ALA A 36 -3.08 4.78 -12.12
C ALA A 36 -4.05 4.98 -13.31
N ALA A 37 -4.83 3.95 -13.65
CA ALA A 37 -5.81 4.01 -14.72
C ALA A 37 -7.00 4.95 -14.40
N GLU A 38 -7.53 4.90 -13.19
CA GLU A 38 -8.71 5.69 -12.80
C GLU A 38 -8.40 7.18 -12.57
N ARG A 39 -7.20 7.49 -12.07
CA ARG A 39 -6.83 8.84 -11.62
C ARG A 39 -5.82 9.54 -12.53
N GLY A 40 -5.38 8.89 -13.61
CA GLY A 40 -4.36 9.42 -14.52
C GLY A 40 -3.01 9.66 -13.85
N GLN A 41 -2.69 8.90 -12.81
CA GLN A 41 -1.43 9.02 -12.06
C GLN A 41 -0.38 8.05 -12.60
N LEU A 42 0.90 8.35 -12.38
CA LEU A 42 1.95 7.39 -12.68
C LEU A 42 1.81 6.17 -11.75
N ARG A 43 1.89 4.97 -12.33
CA ARG A 43 1.82 3.70 -11.58
C ARG A 43 2.88 3.63 -10.48
N GLU A 44 4.09 4.13 -10.75
CA GLU A 44 5.20 4.17 -9.79
C GLU A 44 4.88 5.08 -8.59
N GLU A 45 4.34 6.27 -8.83
CA GLU A 45 3.92 7.20 -7.76
C GLU A 45 2.80 6.61 -6.90
N THR A 46 1.88 5.92 -7.56
CA THR A 46 0.77 5.22 -6.91
C THR A 46 1.28 4.07 -6.04
N MET A 47 2.20 3.25 -6.55
CA MET A 47 2.84 2.20 -5.77
C MET A 47 3.61 2.77 -4.58
N ALA A 48 4.38 3.84 -4.77
CA ALA A 48 5.08 4.52 -3.69
C ALA A 48 4.12 5.03 -2.60
N TYR A 49 2.97 5.60 -3.00
CA TYR A 49 1.91 6.01 -2.07
C TYR A 49 1.34 4.82 -1.30
N LEU A 50 0.96 3.74 -1.98
CA LEU A 50 0.41 2.54 -1.32
C LEU A 50 1.41 1.92 -0.33
N LEU A 51 2.70 1.89 -0.67
CA LEU A 51 3.75 1.42 0.24
C LEU A 51 3.89 2.30 1.49
N ARG A 52 3.77 3.63 1.35
CA ARG A 52 3.71 4.54 2.51
C ARG A 52 2.53 4.22 3.42
N LEU A 53 1.34 3.98 2.85
CA LEU A 53 0.17 3.59 3.62
C LEU A 53 0.37 2.28 4.40
N VAL A 54 1.03 1.29 3.80
CA VAL A 54 1.34 0.02 4.49
C VAL A 54 2.25 0.27 5.69
N VAL A 55 3.28 1.11 5.55
CA VAL A 55 4.20 1.45 6.65
C VAL A 55 3.48 2.21 7.77
N GLN A 56 2.61 3.16 7.43
CA GLN A 56 1.82 3.92 8.39
C GLN A 56 0.83 3.02 9.14
N GLY A 57 0.06 2.21 8.41
CA GLY A 57 -0.88 1.25 9.00
C GLY A 57 -0.19 0.24 9.92
N ARG A 58 1.03 -0.20 9.56
CA ARG A 58 1.85 -1.07 10.42
C ARG A 58 2.28 -0.40 11.72
N SER A 59 2.48 0.92 11.70
CA SER A 59 2.89 1.75 12.84
C SER A 59 1.72 2.24 13.68
N GLY A 60 0.47 1.90 13.29
CA GLY A 60 -0.74 2.40 13.95
C GLY A 60 -1.06 3.87 13.60
N GLU A 61 -0.40 4.43 12.59
CA GLU A 61 -0.65 5.80 12.13
C GLU A 61 -1.81 5.82 11.14
N VAL A 62 -2.74 6.76 11.35
CA VAL A 62 -3.83 7.04 10.41
C VAL A 62 -3.47 8.28 9.60
N PRO A 63 -3.27 8.14 8.27
CA PRO A 63 -3.01 9.28 7.40
C PRO A 63 -4.13 10.32 7.49
N PRO A 64 -3.82 11.62 7.36
CA PRO A 64 -4.81 12.68 7.49
C PRO A 64 -6.05 12.49 6.60
N GLU A 65 -5.88 11.96 5.39
CA GLU A 65 -6.98 11.71 4.44
C GLU A 65 -7.98 10.64 4.90
N PHE A 66 -7.63 9.81 5.89
CA PHE A 66 -8.52 8.80 6.47
C PHE A 66 -9.06 9.19 7.86
N ARG A 67 -8.66 10.35 8.38
CA ARG A 67 -9.20 10.84 9.66
C ARG A 67 -10.66 11.28 9.45
N PRO A 68 -11.57 10.95 10.37
CA PRO A 68 -12.93 11.47 10.31
C PRO A 68 -12.89 13.00 10.42
N PRO A 69 -13.83 13.72 9.75
CA PRO A 69 -13.95 15.16 9.96
C PRO A 69 -14.27 15.42 11.43
N THR A 70 -13.48 16.27 12.08
CA THR A 70 -13.80 16.81 13.40
C THR A 70 -15.11 17.60 13.26
N GLY A 71 -16.19 17.10 13.86
CA GLY A 71 -17.45 17.84 13.94
C GLY A 71 -17.25 19.18 14.67
N PRO A 72 -18.14 20.17 14.46
CA PRO A 72 -18.04 21.44 15.17
C PRO A 72 -18.20 21.24 16.69
N ASP A 73 -17.36 21.94 17.45
CA ASP A 73 -17.39 22.04 18.93
C ASP A 73 -18.75 22.49 19.48
#